data_AF-A0A1G4YZX0-F1
#
_entry.id   AF-A0A1G4YZX0-F1
#
_cell.length_a   1.000
_cell.length_b   1.000
_cell.length_c   1.000
_cell.angle_alpha   90.00
_cell.angle_beta   90.00
_cell.angle_gamma   90.00
#
_symmetry.space_group_name_H-M   'P 1'
#
loop_
_entity.id
_entity.type
_entity.pdbx_description
1 polymer ?
#
loop_
_entity_poly.entity_id
_entity_poly.type
_entity_poly.pdbx_seq_one_letter_code
_entity_poly.pdbx_strand_id
1 'polypeptide(L)'
;MASDKVKSDDRSSGRESKRGFASMDEARQREIASQGGKAAHEKGTAHEFDSEEAREAGRKGGKAAHEKGTAHEFDSEEAREAGSKGGKAAHDKGTAHEFDSKEAREAGRKGGESRGKGNSDDKSSSHSTRGGTSEQHAKAGSQSHKNK
;
A
#
# COMPACT_ATOMS: atom_id res chain seq x y z
N MET A 1 71.49 40.64 -19.43
CA MET A 1 70.30 40.06 -20.10
C MET A 1 69.77 38.93 -19.21
N ALA A 2 68.45 38.89 -19.08
CA ALA A 2 67.60 37.82 -18.53
C ALA A 2 67.76 37.43 -17.05
N SER A 3 66.84 37.98 -16.25
CA SER A 3 66.41 37.44 -14.96
C SER A 3 65.53 36.20 -15.20
N ASP A 4 65.97 35.01 -14.80
CA ASP A 4 65.10 33.82 -14.81
C ASP A 4 64.50 33.59 -13.43
N LYS A 5 63.35 34.23 -13.25
CA LYS A 5 62.42 34.08 -12.14
C LYS A 5 61.82 32.68 -12.23
N VAL A 6 62.41 31.70 -11.55
CA VAL A 6 61.79 30.38 -11.38
C VAL A 6 60.46 30.59 -10.66
N LYS A 7 59.40 30.46 -11.45
CA LYS A 7 58.01 30.67 -11.14
C LYS A 7 57.58 29.55 -10.19
N SER A 8 57.17 29.93 -8.99
CA SER A 8 56.45 29.05 -8.08
C SER A 8 55.15 28.58 -8.75
N ASP A 9 55.18 27.39 -9.35
CA ASP A 9 53.96 26.64 -9.66
C ASP A 9 53.52 25.87 -8.40
N ASP A 10 53.19 26.60 -7.33
CA ASP A 10 52.24 26.07 -6.35
C ASP A 10 50.86 26.17 -7.00
N ARG A 11 50.59 25.22 -7.90
CA ARG A 11 49.24 24.95 -8.36
C ARG A 11 48.51 24.33 -7.19
N SER A 12 48.10 25.18 -6.25
CA SER A 12 46.85 25.03 -5.52
C SER A 12 45.74 24.94 -6.57
N SER A 13 45.64 23.79 -7.22
CA SER A 13 44.41 23.31 -7.84
C SER A 13 43.34 23.61 -6.81
N GLY A 14 42.37 24.44 -7.20
CA GLY A 14 41.30 24.88 -6.33
C GLY A 14 40.75 23.65 -5.63
N ARG A 15 41.15 23.47 -4.37
CA ARG A 15 40.55 22.48 -3.49
C ARG A 15 39.19 23.07 -3.24
N GLU A 16 38.26 22.77 -4.13
CA GLU A 16 36.85 22.94 -3.92
C GLU A 16 36.58 22.21 -2.61
N SER A 17 36.62 22.99 -1.54
CA SER A 17 36.62 22.46 -0.20
C SER A 17 35.28 21.76 -0.08
N LYS A 18 35.32 20.43 0.10
CA LYS A 18 34.16 19.55 0.37
C LYS A 18 33.47 20.03 1.66
N ARG A 19 32.84 21.18 1.59
CA ARG A 19 32.18 21.91 2.67
C ARG A 19 30.74 22.10 2.23
N GLY A 20 29.84 21.79 3.15
CA GLY A 20 28.40 21.88 2.91
C GLY A 20 27.73 20.51 2.91
N PHE A 21 26.41 20.54 3.06
CA PHE A 21 25.57 19.36 3.24
C PHE A 21 25.73 18.35 2.10
N ALA A 22 25.78 18.82 0.85
CA ALA A 22 25.92 17.97 -0.33
C ALA A 22 27.27 17.25 -0.45
N SER A 23 28.30 17.73 0.25
CA SER A 23 29.65 17.14 0.22
C SER A 23 29.90 16.11 1.33
N MET A 24 28.93 15.90 2.24
CA MET A 24 28.97 14.88 3.29
C MET A 24 28.54 13.50 2.76
N ASP A 25 28.86 12.43 3.48
CA ASP A 25 28.36 11.08 3.19
C ASP A 25 26.83 10.98 3.27
N GLU A 26 26.21 10.18 2.40
CA GLU A 26 24.75 10.02 2.32
C GLU A 26 24.09 9.60 3.64
N ALA A 27 24.73 8.71 4.38
CA ALA A 27 24.25 8.27 5.70
C ALA A 27 24.15 9.46 6.66
N ARG A 28 25.17 10.32 6.66
CA ARG A 28 25.22 11.53 7.49
C ARG A 28 24.21 12.58 7.02
N GLN A 29 24.02 12.75 5.72
CA GLN A 29 22.99 13.64 5.17
C GLN A 29 21.59 13.18 5.59
N ARG A 30 21.28 11.89 5.47
CA ARG A 30 19.99 11.32 5.88
C ARG A 30 19.76 11.49 7.37
N GLU A 31 20.79 11.27 8.19
CA GLU A 31 20.70 11.46 9.63
C GLU A 31 20.39 12.91 9.99
N ILE A 32 21.13 13.87 9.43
CA ILE A 32 20.91 15.31 9.65
C ILE A 32 19.53 15.74 9.13
N ALA A 33 19.10 15.25 7.97
CA ALA A 33 17.77 15.53 7.43
C ALA A 33 16.65 14.95 8.33
N SER A 34 16.84 13.72 8.83
CA SER A 34 15.91 13.09 9.78
C SER A 34 15.83 13.88 11.09
N GLN A 35 16.97 14.31 11.63
CA GLN A 35 17.03 15.17 12.81
C GLN A 35 16.37 16.52 12.57
N GLY A 36 16.57 17.13 11.40
CA GLY A 36 15.92 18.38 11.02
C GLY A 36 14.40 18.27 10.98
N GLY A 37 13.88 17.19 10.39
CA GLY A 37 12.43 16.92 10.36
C GLY A 37 11.86 16.72 11.76
N LYS A 38 12.50 15.89 12.60
CA LYS A 38 12.09 15.66 13.99
C LYS A 38 12.10 16.95 14.80
N ALA A 39 13.15 17.74 14.68
CA ALA A 39 13.28 19.01 15.37
C ALA A 39 12.22 20.03 14.92
N ALA A 40 11.81 20.02 13.65
CA ALA A 40 10.77 20.90 13.15
C ALA A 40 9.39 20.59 13.75
N HIS A 41 9.06 19.29 13.91
CA HIS A 41 7.87 18.83 14.63
C HIS A 41 7.96 19.14 16.13
N GLU A 42 9.08 18.82 16.78
CA GLU A 42 9.28 19.11 18.21
C GLU A 42 9.16 20.61 18.53
N LYS A 43 9.63 21.47 17.62
CA LYS A 43 9.53 22.94 17.74
C LYS A 43 8.17 23.50 17.31
N GLY A 44 7.25 22.68 16.82
CA GLY A 44 5.94 23.12 16.32
C GLY A 44 5.98 24.00 15.08
N THR A 45 7.10 23.96 14.34
CA THR A 45 7.24 24.69 13.06
C THR A 45 6.70 23.88 11.87
N ALA A 46 6.58 22.57 12.05
CA ALA A 46 6.01 21.68 11.04
C ALA A 46 4.47 21.69 11.11
N HIS A 47 3.84 21.35 9.98
CA HIS A 47 2.41 21.09 9.92
C HIS A 47 2.10 19.78 10.63
N GLU A 48 1.17 19.82 11.59
CA GLU A 48 0.66 18.64 12.27
C GLU A 48 -0.57 18.14 11.53
N PHE A 49 -0.47 16.94 10.95
CA PHE A 49 -1.61 16.32 10.28
C PHE A 49 -2.53 15.71 11.33
N ASP A 50 -3.77 16.19 11.37
CA ASP A 50 -4.81 15.47 12.10
C ASP A 50 -5.19 14.18 11.33
N SER A 51 -5.82 13.25 12.05
CA SER A 51 -6.18 11.94 11.48
C SER A 51 -7.20 12.03 10.34
N GLU A 52 -8.08 13.04 10.35
CA GLU A 52 -9.05 13.25 9.27
C GLU A 52 -8.36 13.87 8.05
N GLU A 53 -7.49 14.86 8.24
CA GLU A 53 -6.71 15.48 7.18
C GLU A 53 -5.78 14.46 6.49
N ALA A 54 -5.11 13.59 7.26
CA ALA A 54 -4.28 12.52 6.69
C ALA A 54 -5.11 11.55 5.83
N ARG A 55 -6.33 11.22 6.26
CA ARG A 55 -7.27 10.38 5.47
C ARG A 55 -7.73 11.09 4.22
N GLU A 56 -8.06 12.37 4.32
CA GLU A 56 -8.51 13.18 3.17
C GLU A 56 -7.40 13.32 2.14
N ALA A 57 -6.17 13.64 2.58
CA ALA A 57 -5.00 13.74 1.74
C ALA A 57 -4.70 12.39 1.05
N GLY A 58 -4.76 11.28 1.79
CA GLY A 58 -4.62 9.94 1.24
C GLY A 58 -5.68 9.61 0.18
N ARG A 59 -6.95 9.93 0.48
CA ARG A 59 -8.06 9.75 -0.47
C ARG A 59 -7.86 10.59 -1.73
N LYS A 60 -7.46 11.86 -1.59
CA LYS A 60 -7.21 12.77 -2.71
C LYS A 60 -6.02 12.30 -3.55
N GLY A 61 -4.94 11.87 -2.91
CA GLY A 61 -3.77 11.30 -3.58
C GLY A 61 -4.11 10.05 -4.38
N GLY A 62 -4.88 9.13 -3.79
CA GLY A 62 -5.35 7.92 -4.48
C GLY A 62 -6.21 8.25 -5.69
N LYS A 63 -7.19 9.17 -5.55
CA LYS A 63 -8.01 9.64 -6.68
C LYS A 63 -7.16 10.26 -7.78
N ALA A 64 -6.23 11.15 -7.42
CA ALA A 64 -5.35 11.80 -8.39
C ALA A 64 -4.44 10.80 -9.11
N ALA A 65 -3.96 9.75 -8.43
CA ALA A 65 -3.16 8.70 -9.04
C ALA A 65 -3.97 7.88 -10.05
N HIS A 66 -5.23 7.57 -9.73
CA HIS A 66 -6.14 6.90 -10.68
C HIS A 66 -6.46 7.80 -11.89
N GLU A 67 -6.77 9.08 -11.67
CA GLU A 67 -7.04 10.04 -12.75
C GLU A 67 -5.83 10.22 -13.68
N LYS A 68 -4.62 10.20 -13.13
CA LYS A 68 -3.36 10.34 -13.90
C LYS A 68 -2.87 9.02 -14.50
N GLY A 69 -3.54 7.89 -14.24
CA GLY A 69 -3.10 6.57 -14.69
C GLY A 69 -1.79 6.09 -14.06
N THR A 70 -1.36 6.67 -12.94
CA THR A 70 -0.15 6.25 -12.21
C THR A 70 -0.47 5.26 -11.09
N ALA A 71 -1.76 4.98 -10.84
CA ALA A 71 -2.18 3.98 -9.88
C ALA A 71 -1.87 2.56 -10.39
N HIS A 72 -1.53 1.66 -9.47
CA HIS A 72 -1.39 0.24 -9.78
C HIS A 72 -2.78 -0.35 -10.06
N GLU A 73 -2.93 -0.94 -11.24
CA GLU A 73 -4.13 -1.71 -11.58
C GLU A 73 -3.93 -3.15 -11.13
N PHE A 74 -4.65 -3.54 -10.09
CA PHE A 74 -4.67 -4.92 -9.64
C PHE A 74 -5.53 -5.75 -10.58
N ASP A 75 -4.98 -6.85 -11.08
CA ASP A 75 -5.80 -7.88 -11.70
C ASP A 75 -6.65 -8.61 -10.63
N SER A 76 -7.62 -9.42 -11.06
CA SER A 76 -8.55 -10.09 -10.13
C SER A 76 -7.86 -11.16 -9.26
N GLU A 77 -6.78 -11.76 -9.74
CA GLU A 77 -6.03 -12.78 -9.01
C GLU A 77 -5.11 -12.11 -7.98
N GLU A 78 -4.42 -11.04 -8.38
CA GLU A 78 -3.55 -10.22 -7.56
C GLU A 78 -4.32 -9.53 -6.44
N ALA A 79 -5.50 -8.95 -6.74
CA ALA A 79 -6.36 -8.35 -5.72
C ALA A 79 -6.80 -9.39 -4.67
N ARG A 80 -7.09 -10.62 -5.11
CA ARG A 80 -7.46 -11.72 -4.23
C ARG A 80 -6.28 -12.17 -3.37
N GLU A 81 -5.10 -12.30 -3.97
CA GLU A 81 -3.88 -12.66 -3.25
C GLU A 81 -3.53 -11.60 -2.20
N ALA A 82 -3.53 -10.32 -2.58
CA ALA A 82 -3.30 -9.19 -1.69
C ALA A 82 -4.31 -9.16 -0.54
N GLY A 83 -5.60 -9.34 -0.84
CA GLY A 83 -6.65 -9.45 0.17
C GLY A 83 -6.43 -10.62 1.14
N SER A 84 -6.04 -11.79 0.61
CA SER A 84 -5.77 -12.98 1.43
C SER A 84 -4.54 -12.78 2.34
N LYS A 85 -3.47 -12.15 1.83
CA LYS A 85 -2.27 -11.82 2.59
C LYS A 85 -2.57 -10.79 3.67
N GLY A 86 -3.35 -9.76 3.34
CA GLY A 86 -3.79 -8.74 4.28
C GLY A 86 -4.62 -9.32 5.42
N GLY A 87 -5.57 -10.21 5.10
CA GLY A 87 -6.40 -10.90 6.09
C GLY A 87 -5.57 -11.79 7.03
N LYS A 88 -4.64 -12.58 6.49
CA LYS A 88 -3.71 -13.39 7.30
C LYS A 88 -2.85 -12.52 8.21
N ALA A 89 -2.26 -11.46 7.66
CA ALA A 89 -1.42 -10.54 8.44
C ALA A 89 -2.21 -9.83 9.57
N ALA A 90 -3.48 -9.49 9.35
CA ALA A 90 -4.33 -8.92 10.38
C ALA A 90 -4.63 -9.94 11.49
N HIS A 91 -4.86 -11.19 11.12
CA HIS A 91 -5.08 -12.29 12.08
C HIS A 91 -3.81 -12.57 12.89
N ASP A 92 -2.64 -12.64 12.25
CA ASP A 92 -1.36 -12.85 12.92
C ASP A 92 -1.01 -11.72 13.90
N LYS A 93 -1.44 -10.48 13.59
CA LYS A 93 -1.25 -9.30 14.45
C LYS A 93 -2.35 -9.13 15.51
N GLY A 94 -3.37 -10.00 15.54
CA GLY A 94 -4.51 -9.88 16.45
C GLY A 94 -5.37 -8.64 16.22
N THR A 95 -5.28 -8.03 15.04
CA THR A 95 -6.11 -6.87 14.65
C THR A 95 -7.34 -7.28 13.84
N ALA A 96 -7.44 -8.58 13.49
CA ALA A 96 -8.60 -9.12 12.81
C ALA A 96 -9.80 -9.18 13.76
N HIS A 97 -11.00 -8.98 13.20
CA HIS A 97 -12.25 -9.25 13.90
C HIS A 97 -12.49 -10.76 13.95
N GLU A 98 -12.74 -11.27 15.15
CA GLU A 98 -13.09 -12.67 15.37
C GLU A 98 -14.58 -12.85 15.02
N PHE A 99 -14.84 -13.42 13.85
CA PHE A 99 -16.20 -13.69 13.42
C PHE A 99 -16.74 -14.93 14.14
N ASP A 100 -17.90 -14.80 14.77
CA ASP A 100 -18.64 -16.00 15.19
C ASP A 100 -19.22 -16.75 13.96
N SER A 101 -19.58 -18.02 14.14
CA SER A 101 -20.08 -18.86 13.04
C SER A 101 -21.37 -18.35 12.39
N LYS A 102 -22.18 -17.56 13.10
CA LYS A 102 -23.43 -16.99 12.59
C LYS A 102 -23.12 -15.73 11.79
N GLU A 103 -22.24 -14.88 12.31
CA GLU A 103 -21.77 -13.63 11.74
C GLU A 103 -20.98 -13.88 10.45
N ALA A 104 -20.10 -14.88 10.41
CA ALA A 104 -19.38 -15.27 9.19
C ALA A 104 -20.33 -15.71 8.06
N ARG A 105 -21.40 -16.45 8.41
CA ARG A 105 -22.44 -16.89 7.46
C ARG A 105 -23.26 -15.72 6.95
N GLU A 106 -23.62 -14.78 7.83
CA GLU A 106 -24.36 -13.57 7.47
C GLU A 106 -23.53 -12.65 6.57
N ALA A 107 -22.27 -12.40 6.93
CA ALA A 107 -21.33 -11.63 6.12
C ALA A 107 -21.11 -12.26 4.73
N GLY A 108 -20.99 -13.59 4.65
CA GLY A 108 -20.88 -14.31 3.38
C GLY A 108 -22.11 -14.17 2.47
N ARG A 109 -23.33 -14.23 3.05
CA ARG A 109 -24.58 -14.02 2.31
C ARG A 109 -24.65 -12.59 1.75
N LYS A 110 -24.44 -11.58 2.61
CA LYS A 110 -24.49 -10.16 2.22
C LYS A 110 -23.41 -9.79 1.20
N GLY A 111 -22.22 -10.35 1.33
CA GLY A 111 -21.12 -10.19 0.37
C GLY A 111 -21.44 -10.76 -1.01
N GLY A 112 -22.20 -11.86 -1.08
CA GLY A 112 -22.67 -12.45 -2.34
C GLY A 112 -23.80 -11.66 -3.01
N GLU A 113 -24.72 -11.08 -2.23
CA GLU A 113 -25.88 -10.35 -2.75
C GLU A 113 -25.52 -9.08 -3.52
N SER A 114 -24.44 -8.39 -3.14
CA SER A 114 -23.95 -7.21 -3.86
C SER A 114 -23.43 -7.49 -5.28
N ARG A 115 -23.15 -8.76 -5.61
CA ARG A 115 -22.80 -9.21 -6.98
C ARG A 115 -24.02 -9.61 -7.81
N GLY A 116 -25.21 -9.65 -7.22
CA GLY A 116 -26.44 -10.13 -7.85
C GLY A 116 -27.37 -9.06 -8.42
N LYS A 117 -27.10 -7.77 -8.18
CA LYS A 117 -27.90 -6.64 -8.72
C LYS A 117 -27.26 -6.06 -10.00
N GLY A 118 -27.05 -6.91 -10.99
CA GLY A 118 -26.97 -6.48 -12.38
C GLY A 118 -28.41 -6.32 -12.89
N ASN A 119 -28.77 -5.11 -13.28
CA ASN A 119 -30.05 -4.79 -13.90
C ASN A 119 -30.17 -5.57 -15.22
N SER A 120 -31.10 -6.53 -15.31
CA SER A 120 -31.36 -7.24 -16.57
C SER A 120 -32.84 -7.59 -16.66
N ASP A 121 -33.61 -6.65 -17.19
CA ASP A 121 -34.79 -6.94 -18.00
C ASP A 121 -34.31 -7.68 -19.26
N ASP A 122 -34.12 -9.00 -19.19
CA ASP A 122 -34.01 -9.79 -20.41
C ASP A 122 -34.55 -11.22 -20.20
N LYS A 123 -35.70 -11.45 -20.82
CA LYS A 123 -36.38 -12.74 -20.91
C LYS A 123 -35.63 -13.60 -21.91
N SER A 124 -34.70 -14.44 -21.44
CA SER A 124 -34.27 -15.59 -22.23
C SER A 124 -34.07 -16.83 -21.36
N SER A 125 -34.82 -17.88 -21.69
CA SER A 125 -34.65 -19.22 -21.17
C SER A 125 -33.32 -19.78 -21.66
N SER A 126 -32.30 -19.75 -20.81
CA SER A 126 -31.09 -20.53 -21.02
C SER A 126 -30.73 -21.26 -19.73
N HIS A 127 -30.52 -22.56 -19.88
CA HIS A 127 -30.13 -23.52 -18.86
C HIS A 127 -28.77 -23.13 -18.27
N SER A 128 -28.79 -22.26 -17.27
CA SER A 128 -27.62 -21.89 -16.49
C SER A 128 -27.50 -22.86 -15.32
N THR A 129 -26.37 -23.57 -15.26
CA THR A 129 -25.88 -24.35 -14.11
C THR A 129 -25.55 -23.40 -12.95
N ARG A 130 -26.61 -22.76 -12.45
CA ARG A 130 -26.59 -21.85 -11.32
C ARG A 130 -26.33 -22.70 -10.08
N GLY A 131 -25.31 -22.30 -9.33
CA GLY A 131 -24.77 -23.00 -8.17
C GLY A 131 -25.86 -23.66 -7.33
N GLY A 132 -25.61 -24.91 -6.96
CA GLY A 132 -26.55 -25.78 -6.28
C GLY A 132 -27.16 -25.15 -5.03
N THR A 133 -28.33 -25.64 -4.64
CA THR A 133 -29.05 -25.17 -3.47
C THR A 133 -28.19 -25.30 -2.20
N SER A 134 -28.50 -24.51 -1.18
CA SER A 134 -27.82 -24.54 0.12
C SER A 134 -27.72 -25.96 0.73
N GLU A 135 -28.67 -26.82 0.39
CA GLU A 135 -28.73 -28.23 0.79
C GLU A 135 -27.69 -29.11 0.03
N GLN A 136 -27.37 -28.77 -1.21
CA GLN A 136 -26.32 -29.44 -2.01
C GLN A 136 -24.91 -29.09 -1.51
N HIS A 137 -24.68 -27.87 -1.02
CA HIS A 137 -23.41 -27.48 -0.40
C HIS A 137 -23.17 -28.19 0.94
N ALA A 138 -24.21 -28.35 1.77
CA ALA A 138 -24.10 -29.08 3.03
C ALA A 138 -23.71 -30.56 2.81
N LYS A 139 -24.18 -31.17 1.72
CA LYS A 139 -23.84 -32.55 1.34
C LYS A 139 -22.40 -32.69 0.82
N ALA A 140 -21.85 -31.66 0.18
CA ALA A 140 -20.45 -31.65 -0.27
C ALA A 140 -19.45 -31.50 0.90
N GLY A 141 -19.82 -30.75 1.94
CA GLY A 141 -18.99 -30.57 3.14
C GLY A 141 -18.89 -31.82 4.02
N SER A 142 -19.87 -32.73 3.96
CA SER A 142 -19.91 -33.92 4.82
C SER A 142 -19.12 -35.13 4.30
N GLN A 143 -18.60 -35.09 3.06
CA GLN A 143 -17.87 -36.24 2.46
C GLN A 143 -16.34 -36.18 2.61
N SER A 144 -15.74 -35.11 3.14
CA SER A 144 -14.27 -34.93 3.16
C SER A 144 -13.53 -35.55 4.38
N HIS A 145 -14.21 -36.33 5.23
CA HIS A 145 -13.60 -36.92 6.44
C HIS A 145 -13.72 -38.44 6.54
N LYS A 146 -13.60 -39.17 5.42
CA LYS A 146 -13.39 -40.63 5.46
C LYS A 146 -12.36 -41.08 4.43
N ASN A 147 -11.09 -40.85 4.75
CA ASN A 147 -10.01 -41.75 4.37
C ASN A 147 -9.28 -42.13 5.66
N LYS A 148 -9.37 -43.40 6.05
CA LYS A 148 -8.45 -44.09 6.95
C LYS A 148 -7.99 -45.34 6.24
#